data_AF-A9B3Q2-F1
#
_entry.id   AF-A9B3Q2-F1
#
_cell.length_a   1.000
_cell.length_b   1.000
_cell.length_c   1.000
_cell.angle_alpha   90.00
_cell.angle_beta   90.00
_cell.angle_gamma   90.00
#
_symmetry.space_group_name_H-M   'P 1'
#
loop_
_entity.id
_entity.type
_entity.pdbx_description
1 polymer ?
#
loop_
_entity_poly.entity_id
_entity_poly.type
_entity_poly.pdbx_seq_one_letter_code
_entity_poly.pdbx_strand_id
1 'polypeptide(L)'
;MDLSIVRERLLQVVISLTVIIGVFGLAFLGLGTVFSNTVLLIVSSIMGVNALICGFMWYGYDNYSNTTVVWSIGASLLFSTIILALIQPILSTGYMFTPLIVAITGLQYISNEQKGTIVVTSISSSIVAFFAGLFSPFKEYQVLSWFVYLNAAVIIGIFIIIGFLLWQFNQRLISMIDSITESNAALALKNEVLLSTNGDLKKQIELEKQLREQIADLEVPITELAHDVIYAPIVGHLDDQRIDTFREALLKRVHEQRARAVVLDVTSIAHIDTYGCGLLTQTIQTVKLLGTQVVLCGISASMAMILTNLGISFGEDLRVARSPSDAMRMLGVGEKQLMLG
;
A
#
# COMPACT_ATOMS: atom_id res chain seq x y z
N MET A 1 7.72 -7.92 9.68
CA MET A 1 7.92 -9.00 10.68
C MET A 1 8.31 -8.30 11.97
N ASP A 2 7.54 -8.50 13.05
CA ASP A 2 7.74 -7.83 14.32
C ASP A 2 9.12 -8.21 14.91
N LEU A 3 9.98 -7.20 15.15
CA LEU A 3 11.34 -7.40 15.62
C LEU A 3 11.39 -8.08 17.00
N SER A 4 10.34 -7.94 17.80
CA SER A 4 10.21 -8.59 19.11
C SER A 4 10.06 -10.11 19.00
N ILE A 5 9.22 -10.59 18.08
CA ILE A 5 8.96 -12.02 17.82
C ILE A 5 10.21 -12.71 17.30
N VAL A 6 10.99 -12.04 16.44
CA VAL A 6 12.26 -12.58 15.93
C VAL A 6 13.27 -12.74 17.05
N ARG A 7 13.34 -11.74 17.94
CA ARG A 7 14.26 -11.73 19.09
C ARG A 7 13.98 -12.84 20.09
N GLU A 8 12.71 -13.13 20.36
CA GLU A 8 12.30 -14.20 21.28
C GLU A 8 12.59 -15.60 20.72
N ARG A 9 12.33 -15.82 19.42
CA ARG A 9 12.65 -17.08 18.75
C ARG A 9 14.15 -17.36 18.71
N LEU A 10 14.96 -16.33 18.47
CA LEU A 10 16.42 -16.46 18.45
C LEU A 10 16.98 -16.81 19.83
N LEU A 11 16.40 -16.24 20.89
CA LEU A 11 16.73 -16.59 22.28
C LEU A 11 16.44 -18.08 22.56
N GLN A 12 15.25 -18.57 22.17
CA GLN A 12 14.88 -19.97 22.36
C GLN A 12 15.81 -20.95 21.64
N VAL A 13 16.27 -20.59 20.44
CA VAL A 13 17.23 -21.39 19.66
C VAL A 13 18.61 -21.43 20.34
N VAL A 14 19.11 -20.28 20.82
CA VAL A 14 20.40 -20.22 21.53
C VAL A 14 20.35 -21.04 22.83
N ILE A 15 19.25 -20.95 23.58
CA ILE A 15 19.04 -21.75 24.80
C ILE A 15 19.02 -23.25 24.47
N SER A 16 18.25 -23.65 23.45
CA SER A 16 18.14 -25.05 23.04
C SER A 16 19.49 -25.63 22.59
N LEU A 17 20.25 -24.87 21.81
CA LEU A 17 21.61 -25.26 21.38
C LEU A 17 22.55 -25.40 22.57
N THR A 18 22.53 -24.46 23.52
CA THR A 18 23.38 -24.50 24.73
C THR A 18 23.11 -25.76 25.54
N VAL A 19 21.84 -26.09 25.75
CA VAL A 19 21.41 -27.28 26.51
C VAL A 19 21.83 -28.56 25.77
N ILE A 20 21.56 -28.65 24.47
CA ILE A 20 21.90 -29.85 23.67
C ILE A 20 23.42 -30.07 23.66
N ILE A 21 24.21 -29.04 23.35
CA ILE A 21 25.67 -29.12 23.29
C ILE A 21 26.23 -29.48 24.68
N GLY A 22 25.68 -28.90 25.75
CA GLY A 22 26.09 -29.21 27.13
C GLY A 22 25.79 -30.65 27.54
N VAL A 23 24.60 -31.17 27.23
CA VAL A 23 24.20 -32.55 27.55
C VAL A 23 25.07 -33.57 26.82
N PHE A 24 25.28 -33.38 25.51
CA PHE A 24 26.18 -34.25 24.76
C PHE A 24 27.63 -34.13 25.23
N GLY A 25 28.12 -32.91 25.53
CA GLY A 25 29.45 -32.69 26.08
C GLY A 25 29.69 -33.47 27.37
N LEU A 26 28.73 -33.46 28.30
CA LEU A 26 28.79 -34.24 29.54
C LEU A 26 28.74 -35.75 29.30
N ALA A 27 27.92 -36.22 28.37
CA ALA A 27 27.86 -37.63 27.99
C ALA A 27 29.19 -38.11 27.39
N PHE A 28 29.79 -37.31 26.51
CA PHE A 28 31.11 -37.60 25.92
C PHE A 28 32.23 -37.55 26.96
N LEU A 29 32.16 -36.62 27.94
CA LEU A 29 33.11 -36.57 29.05
C LEU A 29 33.04 -37.86 29.89
N GLY A 30 31.84 -38.28 30.27
CA GLY A 30 31.63 -39.51 31.04
C GLY A 30 32.16 -40.75 30.30
N LEU A 31 31.80 -40.91 29.03
CA LEU A 31 32.31 -41.99 28.18
C LEU A 31 33.84 -41.92 28.01
N GLY A 32 34.39 -40.73 27.81
CA GLY A 32 35.83 -40.53 27.72
C GLY A 32 36.58 -40.94 28.98
N THR A 33 36.05 -40.62 30.16
CA THR A 33 36.63 -41.05 31.44
C THR A 33 36.50 -42.56 31.69
N VAL A 34 35.34 -43.14 31.39
CA VAL A 34 35.06 -44.58 31.62
C VAL A 34 35.93 -45.45 30.72
N PHE A 35 36.09 -45.06 29.45
CA PHE A 35 36.86 -45.82 28.47
C PHE A 35 38.32 -45.35 28.36
N SER A 36 38.76 -44.42 29.22
CA SER A 36 40.11 -43.79 29.16
C SER A 36 40.47 -43.30 27.74
N ASN A 37 39.48 -42.76 27.03
CA ASN A 37 39.61 -42.40 25.63
C ASN A 37 39.87 -40.89 25.48
N THR A 38 41.11 -40.54 25.17
CA THR A 38 41.58 -39.16 25.01
C THR A 38 40.81 -38.40 23.93
N VAL A 39 40.32 -39.07 22.89
CA VAL A 39 39.53 -38.43 21.83
C VAL A 39 38.19 -37.94 22.38
N LEU A 40 37.46 -38.78 23.11
CA LEU A 40 36.16 -38.41 23.69
C LEU A 40 36.30 -37.27 24.71
N LEU A 41 37.41 -37.23 25.45
CA LEU A 41 37.74 -36.13 26.38
C LEU A 41 38.06 -34.82 25.66
N ILE A 42 38.69 -34.87 24.49
CA ILE A 42 38.93 -33.68 23.66
C ILE A 42 37.61 -33.20 23.03
N VAL A 43 36.78 -34.10 22.50
CA VAL A 43 35.46 -33.75 21.95
C VAL A 43 34.58 -33.11 23.03
N SER A 44 34.55 -33.65 24.24
CA SER A 44 33.79 -33.05 25.34
C SER A 44 34.31 -31.68 25.76
N SER A 45 35.63 -31.47 25.73
CA SER A 45 36.25 -30.16 26.01
C SER A 45 35.83 -29.11 24.97
N ILE A 46 35.83 -29.48 23.68
CA ILE A 46 35.38 -28.62 22.59
C ILE A 46 33.89 -28.27 22.76
N MET A 47 33.04 -29.27 23.02
CA MET A 47 31.60 -29.05 23.25
C MET A 47 31.35 -28.17 24.48
N GLY A 48 32.14 -28.34 25.55
CA GLY A 48 32.06 -27.50 26.75
C GLY A 48 32.39 -26.02 26.47
N VAL A 49 33.44 -25.74 25.70
CA VAL A 49 33.78 -24.36 25.30
C VAL A 49 32.66 -23.73 24.46
N ASN A 50 32.05 -24.48 23.54
CA ASN A 50 30.91 -24.00 22.75
C ASN A 50 29.69 -23.69 23.63
N ALA A 51 29.37 -24.55 24.61
CA ALA A 51 28.28 -24.32 25.54
C ALA A 51 28.51 -23.07 26.41
N LEU A 52 29.75 -22.82 26.83
CA LEU A 52 30.12 -21.60 27.57
C LEU A 52 29.99 -20.34 26.72
N ILE A 53 30.40 -20.39 25.45
CA ILE A 53 30.24 -19.26 24.51
C ILE A 53 28.74 -18.96 24.33
N CYS A 54 27.92 -19.97 24.01
CA CYS A 54 26.48 -19.77 23.85
C CYS A 54 25.81 -19.29 25.15
N GLY A 55 26.24 -19.78 26.31
CA GLY A 55 25.76 -19.33 27.62
C GLY A 55 26.15 -17.88 27.95
N PHE A 56 27.37 -17.46 27.60
CA PHE A 56 27.82 -16.08 27.78
C PHE A 56 27.05 -15.11 26.86
N MET A 57 26.77 -15.54 25.63
CA MET A 57 25.94 -14.77 24.69
C MET A 57 24.49 -14.65 25.14
N TRP A 58 23.97 -15.70 25.79
CA TRP A 58 22.67 -15.64 26.44
C TRP A 58 22.65 -14.63 27.60
N TYR A 59 23.65 -14.68 28.49
CA TYR A 59 23.75 -13.76 29.64
C TYR A 59 23.88 -12.29 29.21
N GLY A 60 24.56 -12.01 28.10
CA GLY A 60 24.72 -10.67 27.55
C GLY A 60 23.73 -10.28 26.45
N TYR A 61 22.69 -11.07 26.19
CA TYR A 61 21.83 -10.93 25.00
C TYR A 61 21.13 -9.57 24.88
N ASP A 62 20.89 -8.88 25.99
CA ASP A 62 20.33 -7.52 25.98
C ASP A 62 21.31 -6.46 25.45
N ASN A 63 22.62 -6.71 25.50
CA ASN A 63 23.67 -5.79 25.08
C ASN A 63 24.28 -6.10 23.69
N TYR A 64 24.00 -7.27 23.12
CA TYR A 64 24.57 -7.69 21.84
C TYR A 64 23.56 -7.57 20.69
N SER A 65 24.04 -7.12 19.52
CA SER A 65 23.24 -7.19 18.30
C SER A 65 23.05 -8.65 17.86
N ASN A 66 21.88 -8.97 17.28
CA ASN A 66 21.58 -10.29 16.73
C ASN A 66 22.67 -10.79 15.74
N THR A 67 23.34 -9.87 15.05
CA THR A 67 24.45 -10.15 14.14
C THR A 67 25.68 -10.68 14.85
N THR A 68 26.01 -10.12 16.02
CA THR A 68 27.17 -10.52 16.82
C THR A 68 26.99 -11.94 17.36
N VAL A 69 25.77 -12.27 17.79
CA VAL A 69 25.39 -13.61 18.26
C VAL A 69 25.61 -14.66 17.17
N VAL A 70 25.12 -14.39 15.96
CA VAL A 70 25.26 -15.31 14.83
C VAL A 70 26.71 -15.49 14.38
N TRP A 71 27.50 -14.41 14.32
CA TRP A 71 28.93 -14.49 13.99
C TRP A 71 29.73 -15.32 14.97
N SER A 72 29.42 -15.23 16.26
CA SER A 72 30.14 -15.95 17.31
C SER A 72 29.77 -17.42 17.35
N ILE A 73 28.49 -17.77 17.12
CA ILE A 73 28.06 -19.16 16.92
C ILE A 73 28.75 -19.76 15.70
N GLY A 74 28.80 -19.01 14.59
CA GLY A 74 29.52 -19.40 13.38
C GLY A 74 30.99 -19.67 13.67
N ALA A 75 31.73 -18.69 14.20
CA ALA A 75 33.16 -18.79 14.50
C ALA A 75 33.49 -19.95 15.46
N SER A 76 32.64 -20.21 16.46
CA SER A 76 32.82 -21.29 17.42
C SER A 76 32.68 -22.67 16.76
N LEU A 77 31.69 -22.84 15.87
CA LEU A 77 31.51 -24.07 15.11
C LEU A 77 32.64 -24.31 14.10
N LEU A 78 33.12 -23.25 13.43
CA LEU A 78 34.28 -23.29 12.55
C LEU A 78 35.54 -23.77 13.26
N PHE A 79 35.82 -23.17 14.42
CA PHE A 79 36.98 -23.50 15.21
C PHE A 79 36.92 -24.95 15.71
N SER A 80 35.72 -25.40 16.09
CA SER A 80 35.48 -26.76 16.56
C SER A 80 35.69 -27.81 15.48
N THR A 81 35.18 -27.59 14.26
CA THR A 81 35.36 -28.52 13.13
C THR A 81 36.81 -28.61 12.70
N ILE A 82 37.55 -27.51 12.70
CA ILE A 82 38.99 -27.48 12.37
C ILE A 82 39.80 -28.27 13.41
N ILE A 83 39.56 -28.06 14.71
CA ILE A 83 40.27 -28.79 15.77
C ILE A 83 39.97 -30.29 15.70
N LEU A 84 38.70 -30.67 15.54
CA LEU A 84 38.31 -32.08 15.40
C LEU A 84 38.94 -32.74 14.17
N ALA A 85 39.00 -32.04 13.02
CA ALA A 85 39.63 -32.54 11.81
C ALA A 85 41.16 -32.73 11.97
N LEU A 86 41.83 -31.87 12.74
CA LEU A 86 43.26 -32.00 13.03
C LEU A 86 43.56 -33.17 13.97
N ILE A 87 42.69 -33.42 14.96
CA ILE A 87 42.91 -34.43 16.00
C ILE A 87 42.46 -35.83 15.57
N GLN A 88 41.36 -35.94 14.82
CA GLN A 88 40.83 -37.19 14.30
C GLN A 88 40.37 -37.04 12.84
N PRO A 89 41.32 -37.16 11.89
CA PRO A 89 41.05 -36.95 10.47
C PRO A 89 39.97 -37.88 9.91
N ILE A 90 39.82 -39.08 10.48
CA ILE A 90 38.81 -40.05 10.06
C ILE A 90 37.37 -39.61 10.34
N LEU A 91 37.18 -38.67 11.28
CA LEU A 91 35.88 -38.13 11.65
C LEU A 91 35.52 -36.85 10.90
N SER A 92 36.49 -36.20 10.25
CA SER A 92 36.25 -34.92 9.57
C SER A 92 35.17 -35.04 8.48
N THR A 93 35.09 -36.19 7.80
CA THR A 93 34.08 -36.48 6.78
C THR A 93 32.66 -36.57 7.35
N GLY A 94 32.50 -36.98 8.60
CA GLY A 94 31.19 -37.02 9.27
C GLY A 94 30.73 -35.64 9.76
N TYR A 95 31.68 -34.80 10.19
CA TYR A 95 31.41 -33.47 10.74
C TYR A 95 31.52 -32.32 9.72
N MET A 96 31.77 -32.61 8.44
CA MET A 96 31.86 -31.57 7.41
C MET A 96 30.53 -30.84 7.18
N PHE A 97 29.39 -31.48 7.43
CA PHE A 97 28.06 -30.90 7.20
C PHE A 97 27.47 -30.16 8.39
N THR A 98 28.10 -30.26 9.56
CA THR A 98 27.58 -29.66 10.81
C THR A 98 27.38 -28.13 10.69
N PRO A 99 28.31 -27.36 10.10
CA PRO A 99 28.11 -25.93 9.85
C PRO A 99 26.92 -25.63 8.93
N LEU A 100 26.70 -26.47 7.92
CA LEU A 100 25.61 -26.31 6.95
C LEU A 100 24.24 -26.55 7.60
N ILE A 101 24.14 -27.57 8.47
CA ILE A 101 22.90 -27.88 9.21
C ILE A 101 22.54 -26.74 10.16
N VAL A 102 23.53 -26.18 10.87
CA VAL A 102 23.31 -25.01 11.74
C VAL A 102 22.93 -23.76 10.93
N ALA A 103 23.53 -23.55 9.76
CA ALA A 103 23.12 -22.47 8.88
C ALA A 103 21.69 -22.63 8.36
N ILE A 104 21.30 -23.82 7.90
CA ILE A 104 19.93 -24.10 7.41
C ILE A 104 18.89 -23.89 8.52
N THR A 105 19.18 -24.36 9.73
CA THR A 105 18.28 -24.18 10.88
C THR A 105 18.24 -22.73 11.39
N GLY A 106 19.34 -21.98 11.24
CA GLY A 106 19.43 -20.56 11.61
C GLY A 106 18.91 -19.57 10.57
N LEU A 107 18.94 -19.92 9.27
CA LEU A 107 18.64 -19.06 8.12
C LEU A 107 17.24 -18.42 8.16
N GLN A 108 16.29 -19.09 8.82
CA GLN A 108 14.92 -18.61 9.01
C GLN A 108 14.82 -17.42 9.97
N TYR A 109 15.88 -17.11 10.73
CA TYR A 109 15.91 -16.05 11.74
C TYR A 109 16.80 -14.85 11.35
N ILE A 110 17.39 -14.87 10.16
CA ILE A 110 18.38 -13.89 9.70
C ILE A 110 17.80 -12.98 8.59
N SER A 111 18.20 -11.71 8.61
CA SER A 111 17.83 -10.71 7.60
C SER A 111 18.37 -11.05 6.20
N ASN A 112 17.66 -10.66 5.13
CA ASN A 112 18.00 -11.05 3.75
C ASN A 112 19.41 -10.64 3.31
N GLU A 113 19.96 -9.52 3.80
CA GLU A 113 21.31 -9.07 3.46
C GLU A 113 22.42 -10.00 3.99
N GLN A 114 22.16 -10.73 5.08
CA GLN A 114 23.18 -11.51 5.80
C GLN A 114 23.12 -13.01 5.51
N LYS A 115 22.06 -13.47 4.82
CA LYS A 115 21.88 -14.89 4.45
C LYS A 115 23.03 -15.39 3.57
N GLY A 116 23.48 -14.56 2.63
CA GLY A 116 24.58 -14.90 1.72
C GLY A 116 25.89 -15.18 2.47
N THR A 117 26.28 -14.30 3.39
CA THR A 117 27.53 -14.43 4.16
C THR A 117 27.55 -15.70 5.01
N ILE A 118 26.43 -16.06 5.64
CA ILE A 118 26.36 -17.24 6.52
C ILE A 118 26.41 -18.54 5.71
N VAL A 119 25.72 -18.57 4.57
CA VAL A 119 25.80 -19.71 3.64
C VAL A 119 27.23 -19.88 3.12
N VAL A 120 27.87 -18.79 2.68
CA VAL A 120 29.25 -18.82 2.15
C VAL A 120 30.26 -19.26 3.21
N THR A 121 30.18 -18.73 4.44
CA THR A 121 31.07 -19.11 5.53
C THR A 121 30.88 -20.57 5.94
N SER A 122 29.62 -21.05 5.97
CA SER A 122 29.31 -22.44 6.30
C SER A 122 29.82 -23.40 5.24
N ILE A 123 29.61 -23.11 3.96
CA ILE A 123 30.15 -23.90 2.84
C ILE A 123 31.68 -23.90 2.87
N SER A 124 32.31 -22.72 3.04
CA SER A 124 33.77 -22.60 3.10
C SER A 124 34.37 -23.46 4.21
N SER A 125 33.68 -23.56 5.34
CA SER A 125 34.12 -24.38 6.46
C SER A 125 33.95 -25.87 6.27
N SER A 126 32.86 -26.28 5.61
CA SER A 126 32.66 -27.66 5.21
C SER A 126 33.77 -28.11 4.27
N ILE A 127 34.19 -27.23 3.36
CA ILE A 127 35.30 -27.47 2.44
C ILE A 127 36.64 -27.58 3.19
N VAL A 128 36.92 -26.65 4.11
CA VAL A 128 38.15 -26.68 4.91
C VAL A 128 38.23 -27.95 5.77
N ALA A 129 37.13 -28.34 6.42
CA ALA A 129 37.09 -29.57 7.23
C ALA A 129 37.31 -30.84 6.39
N PHE A 130 36.76 -30.88 5.18
CA PHE A 130 36.99 -31.97 4.22
C PHE A 130 38.47 -32.09 3.82
N PHE A 131 39.09 -30.98 3.41
CA PHE A 131 40.50 -30.99 3.01
C PHE A 131 41.46 -31.22 4.18
N ALA A 132 41.16 -30.70 5.37
CA ALA A 132 41.95 -30.95 6.57
C ALA A 132 42.00 -32.44 6.94
N GLY A 133 40.90 -33.17 6.73
CA GLY A 133 40.86 -34.63 6.91
C GLY A 133 41.67 -35.41 5.88
N LEU A 134 41.65 -34.95 4.62
CA LEU A 134 42.32 -35.63 3.51
C LEU A 134 43.86 -35.60 3.62
N PHE A 135 44.41 -34.52 4.19
CA PHE A 135 45.85 -34.26 4.22
C PHE A 135 46.51 -34.40 5.60
N SER A 136 45.77 -34.84 6.63
CA SER A 136 46.33 -34.92 7.98
C SER A 136 47.40 -36.03 8.11
N PRO A 137 48.56 -35.74 8.72
CA PRO A 137 49.73 -36.63 8.76
C PRO A 137 49.63 -37.79 9.76
N PHE A 138 48.59 -37.84 10.60
CA PHE A 138 48.47 -38.84 11.67
C PHE A 138 47.82 -40.15 11.16
N LYS A 139 48.60 -41.25 11.19
CA LYS A 139 48.12 -42.62 10.91
C LYS A 139 47.73 -43.37 12.19
N GLU A 140 46.59 -44.07 12.09
CA GLU A 140 46.10 -45.19 12.92
C GLU A 140 45.98 -44.97 14.43
N TYR A 141 44.89 -44.32 14.85
CA TYR A 141 44.23 -44.64 16.11
C TYR A 141 43.31 -45.85 15.91
N GLN A 142 43.35 -46.85 16.79
CA GLN A 142 42.31 -47.89 16.86
C GLN A 142 41.00 -47.22 17.29
N VAL A 143 40.19 -46.85 16.30
CA VAL A 143 38.81 -46.42 16.52
C VAL A 143 38.07 -47.63 17.09
N LEU A 144 37.55 -47.53 18.32
CA LEU A 144 36.74 -48.61 18.91
C LEU A 144 35.59 -48.93 17.94
N SER A 145 35.41 -50.20 17.58
CA SER A 145 34.52 -50.61 16.49
C SER A 145 33.11 -50.05 16.64
N TRP A 146 32.60 -49.93 17.88
CA TRP A 146 31.27 -49.35 18.17
C TRP A 146 31.11 -47.89 17.72
N PHE A 147 32.20 -47.11 17.69
CA PHE A 147 32.16 -45.69 17.34
C PHE A 147 32.00 -45.45 15.83
N VAL A 148 32.51 -46.36 15.00
CA VAL A 148 32.27 -46.37 13.55
C VAL A 148 30.79 -46.64 13.25
N TYR A 149 30.19 -47.61 13.96
CA TYR A 149 28.76 -47.91 13.83
C TYR A 149 27.88 -46.75 14.33
N LEU A 150 28.26 -46.07 15.41
CA LEU A 150 27.55 -44.89 15.90
C LEU A 150 27.57 -43.75 14.87
N ASN A 151 28.73 -43.46 14.27
CA ASN A 151 28.85 -42.43 13.23
C ASN A 151 28.01 -42.77 11.98
N ALA A 152 28.06 -44.02 11.53
CA ALA A 152 27.23 -44.48 10.41
C ALA A 152 25.73 -44.32 10.72
N ALA A 153 25.30 -44.66 11.94
CA ALA A 153 23.91 -44.48 12.37
C ALA A 153 23.47 -43.01 12.39
N VAL A 154 24.33 -42.09 12.85
CA VAL A 154 24.07 -40.64 12.83
C VAL A 154 23.92 -40.13 11.40
N ILE A 155 24.82 -40.54 10.49
CA ILE A 155 24.77 -40.13 9.08
C ILE A 155 23.46 -40.63 8.43
N ILE A 156 23.10 -41.90 8.64
CA ILE A 156 21.85 -42.47 8.13
C ILE A 156 20.64 -41.71 8.70
N GLY A 157 20.65 -41.39 10.00
CA GLY A 157 19.61 -40.58 10.63
C GLY A 157 19.46 -39.20 10.00
N ILE A 158 20.57 -38.52 9.70
CA ILE A 158 20.56 -37.23 9.00
C ILE A 158 19.93 -37.37 7.61
N PHE A 159 20.30 -38.39 6.84
CA PHE A 159 19.71 -38.63 5.51
C PHE A 159 18.20 -38.91 5.58
N ILE A 160 17.74 -39.66 6.57
CA ILE A 160 16.31 -39.93 6.79
C ILE A 160 15.57 -38.62 7.11
N ILE A 161 16.12 -37.79 8.01
CA ILE A 161 15.52 -36.50 8.38
C ILE A 161 15.48 -35.56 7.17
N ILE A 162 16.56 -35.48 6.39
CA ILE A 162 16.60 -34.67 5.16
C ILE A 162 15.55 -35.17 4.17
N GLY A 163 15.46 -36.48 3.94
CA GLY A 163 14.45 -37.07 3.07
C GLY A 163 13.03 -36.74 3.53
N PHE A 164 12.77 -36.83 4.84
CA PHE A 164 11.49 -36.47 5.43
C PHE A 164 11.16 -34.99 5.25
N LEU A 165 12.12 -34.09 5.48
CA LEU A 165 11.95 -32.64 5.29
C LEU A 165 11.71 -32.29 3.82
N LEU A 166 12.46 -32.90 2.89
CA LEU A 166 12.25 -32.71 1.45
C LEU A 166 10.88 -33.19 1.02
N TRP A 167 10.43 -34.34 1.54
CA TRP A 167 9.10 -34.85 1.30
C TRP A 167 8.03 -33.89 1.84
N GLN A 168 8.18 -33.41 3.07
CA GLN A 168 7.25 -32.44 3.67
C GLN A 168 7.19 -31.13 2.87
N PHE A 169 8.35 -30.64 2.42
CA PHE A 169 8.44 -29.44 1.59
C PHE A 169 7.74 -29.64 0.24
N ASN A 170 7.96 -30.79 -0.41
CA ASN A 170 7.30 -31.13 -1.67
C ASN A 170 5.76 -31.16 -1.52
N GLN A 171 5.26 -31.78 -0.44
CA GLN A 171 3.81 -31.79 -0.15
C GLN A 171 3.24 -30.38 0.03
N ARG A 172 3.97 -29.49 0.71
CA ARG A 172 3.56 -28.09 0.86
C ARG A 172 3.52 -27.36 -0.48
N LEU A 173 4.52 -27.57 -1.35
CA LEU A 173 4.54 -26.96 -2.67
C LEU A 173 3.31 -27.38 -3.50
N ILE A 174 2.96 -28.67 -3.48
CA ILE A 174 1.77 -29.18 -4.18
C ILE A 174 0.51 -28.47 -3.68
N SER A 175 0.31 -28.41 -2.36
CA SER A 175 -0.86 -27.73 -1.78
C SER A 175 -0.93 -26.22 -2.09
N MET A 176 0.22 -25.55 -2.18
CA MET A 176 0.25 -24.13 -2.56
C MET A 176 -0.11 -23.94 -4.03
N ILE A 177 0.37 -24.81 -4.92
CA ILE A 177 0.02 -24.77 -6.35
C ILE A 177 -1.49 -24.89 -6.52
N ASP A 178 -2.13 -25.84 -5.82
CA ASP A 178 -3.58 -26.04 -5.87
C ASP A 178 -4.34 -24.77 -5.42
N SER A 179 -3.91 -24.16 -4.32
CA SER A 179 -4.53 -22.92 -3.81
C SER A 179 -4.37 -21.72 -4.77
N ILE A 180 -3.24 -21.62 -5.47
CA ILE A 180 -2.99 -20.58 -6.47
C ILE A 180 -3.89 -20.79 -7.68
N THR A 181 -4.05 -22.04 -8.14
CA THR A 181 -4.94 -22.34 -9.26
C THR A 181 -6.40 -22.03 -8.95
N GLU A 182 -6.87 -22.32 -7.74
CA GLU A 182 -8.24 -21.99 -7.32
C GLU A 182 -8.44 -20.47 -7.21
N SER A 183 -7.50 -19.75 -6.60
CA SER A 183 -7.55 -18.28 -6.50
C SER A 183 -7.55 -17.62 -7.89
N ASN A 184 -6.71 -18.10 -8.81
CA ASN A 184 -6.66 -17.59 -10.18
C ASN A 184 -7.97 -17.83 -10.94
N ALA A 185 -8.62 -18.99 -10.77
CA ALA A 185 -9.92 -19.27 -11.37
C ALA A 185 -11.02 -18.34 -10.81
N ALA A 186 -11.03 -18.10 -9.50
CA ALA A 186 -11.96 -17.17 -8.87
C ALA A 186 -11.75 -15.72 -9.34
N LEU A 187 -10.50 -15.31 -9.54
CA LEU A 187 -10.16 -13.99 -10.09
C LEU A 187 -10.63 -13.84 -11.54
N ALA A 188 -10.50 -14.88 -12.36
CA ALA A 188 -10.99 -14.87 -13.74
C ALA A 188 -12.51 -14.65 -13.78
N LEU A 189 -13.27 -15.37 -12.96
CA LEU A 189 -14.73 -15.20 -12.84
C LEU A 189 -15.10 -13.79 -12.36
N LYS A 190 -14.39 -13.27 -11.34
CA LYS A 190 -14.64 -11.92 -10.83
C LYS A 190 -14.39 -10.85 -11.88
N ASN A 191 -13.33 -10.99 -12.68
CA ASN A 191 -13.03 -10.07 -13.77
C ASN A 191 -14.12 -10.09 -14.86
N GLU A 192 -14.65 -11.27 -15.19
CA GLU A 192 -15.74 -11.40 -16.16
C GLU A 192 -17.02 -10.71 -15.68
N VAL A 193 -17.41 -10.91 -14.41
CA VAL A 193 -18.56 -10.22 -13.81
C VAL A 193 -18.36 -8.71 -13.81
N LEU A 194 -17.17 -8.22 -13.45
CA LEU A 194 -16.85 -6.79 -13.47
C LEU A 194 -16.92 -6.20 -14.88
N LEU A 195 -16.50 -6.93 -15.91
CA LEU A 195 -16.62 -6.47 -17.30
C LEU A 195 -18.08 -6.34 -17.71
N SER A 196 -18.93 -7.30 -17.31
CA SER A 196 -20.37 -7.26 -17.55
C SER A 196 -21.02 -6.06 -16.84
N THR A 197 -20.76 -5.89 -15.54
CA THR A 197 -21.30 -4.76 -14.76
C THR A 197 -20.84 -3.41 -15.30
N ASN A 198 -19.57 -3.28 -15.72
CA ASN A 198 -19.08 -2.06 -16.36
C ASN A 198 -19.76 -1.80 -17.70
N GLY A 199 -20.05 -2.84 -18.47
CA GLY A 199 -20.81 -2.74 -19.71
C GLY A 199 -22.23 -2.21 -19.48
N ASP A 200 -22.91 -2.72 -18.45
CA ASP A 200 -24.27 -2.29 -18.10
C ASP A 200 -24.30 -0.87 -17.52
N LEU A 201 -23.34 -0.51 -16.67
CA LEU A 201 -23.18 0.86 -16.17
C LEU A 201 -22.95 1.85 -17.32
N LYS A 202 -22.10 1.50 -18.30
CA LYS A 202 -21.91 2.35 -19.49
C LYS A 202 -23.20 2.54 -20.26
N LYS A 203 -24.02 1.50 -20.43
CA LYS A 203 -25.34 1.63 -21.06
C LYS A 203 -26.28 2.54 -20.26
N GLN A 204 -26.29 2.43 -18.93
CA GLN A 204 -27.10 3.30 -18.07
C GLN A 204 -26.68 4.77 -18.19
N ILE A 205 -25.38 5.05 -18.19
CA ILE A 205 -24.84 6.40 -18.37
C ILE A 205 -25.22 6.95 -19.75
N GLU A 206 -25.08 6.14 -20.80
CA GLU A 206 -25.46 6.56 -22.15
C GLU A 206 -26.96 6.85 -22.25
N LEU A 207 -27.80 6.03 -21.61
CA LEU A 207 -29.24 6.25 -21.56
C LEU A 207 -29.60 7.51 -20.75
N GLU A 208 -28.94 7.75 -19.60
CA GLU A 208 -29.12 8.98 -18.84
C GLU A 208 -28.72 10.21 -19.66
N LYS A 209 -27.62 10.12 -20.40
CA LYS A 209 -27.16 11.20 -21.27
C LYS A 209 -28.16 11.47 -22.40
N GLN A 210 -28.67 10.44 -23.07
CA GLN A 210 -29.70 10.58 -24.09
C GLN A 210 -30.99 11.20 -23.51
N LEU A 211 -31.42 10.76 -22.31
CA LEU A 211 -32.56 11.35 -21.62
C LEU A 211 -32.31 12.82 -21.26
N ARG A 212 -31.10 13.19 -20.80
CA ARG A 212 -30.72 14.59 -20.53
C ARG A 212 -30.70 15.44 -21.79
N GLU A 213 -30.19 14.90 -22.90
CA GLU A 213 -30.19 15.59 -24.20
C GLU A 213 -31.62 15.78 -24.73
N GLN A 214 -32.51 14.81 -24.53
CA GLN A 214 -33.94 14.97 -24.86
C GLN A 214 -34.67 15.97 -23.95
N ILE A 215 -34.15 16.22 -22.74
CA ILE A 215 -34.66 17.24 -21.80
C ILE A 215 -33.94 18.59 -22.02
N ALA A 216 -32.98 18.69 -22.95
CA ALA A 216 -32.24 19.94 -23.18
C ALA A 216 -33.02 21.02 -23.97
N ASP A 217 -34.24 20.75 -24.42
CA ASP A 217 -35.15 21.76 -25.03
C ASP A 217 -36.03 22.47 -23.98
N LEU A 218 -35.43 22.97 -22.90
CA LEU A 218 -36.12 23.86 -21.97
C LEU A 218 -35.71 25.31 -22.24
N GLU A 219 -36.56 25.93 -23.06
CA GLU A 219 -36.69 27.36 -23.34
C GLU A 219 -36.30 28.21 -22.12
N VAL A 220 -35.32 29.08 -22.29
CA VAL A 220 -35.14 30.21 -21.37
C VAL A 220 -36.44 31.03 -21.44
N PRO A 221 -37.22 31.15 -20.36
CA PRO A 221 -38.53 31.78 -20.42
C PRO A 221 -38.38 33.31 -20.42
N ILE A 222 -37.95 33.85 -21.56
CA ILE A 222 -37.92 35.30 -21.83
C ILE A 222 -39.31 35.72 -22.33
N THR A 223 -40.06 36.38 -21.47
CA THR A 223 -41.47 36.76 -21.71
C THR A 223 -41.65 38.26 -21.65
N GLU A 224 -42.64 38.78 -22.38
CA GLU A 224 -43.02 40.20 -22.32
C GLU A 224 -44.09 40.36 -21.24
N LEU A 225 -43.84 41.21 -20.23
CA LEU A 225 -44.79 41.44 -19.12
C LEU A 225 -45.70 42.65 -19.33
N ALA A 226 -45.28 43.58 -20.17
CA ALA A 226 -46.04 44.75 -20.57
C ALA A 226 -45.45 45.29 -21.87
N HIS A 227 -46.18 46.19 -22.55
CA HIS A 227 -45.72 46.77 -23.82
C HIS A 227 -44.29 47.33 -23.68
N ASP A 228 -43.38 46.76 -24.46
CA ASP A 228 -41.95 47.09 -24.51
C ASP A 228 -41.18 46.77 -23.20
N VAL A 229 -41.69 45.88 -22.35
CA VAL A 229 -41.03 45.44 -21.10
C VAL A 229 -40.86 43.93 -21.08
N ILE A 230 -39.59 43.49 -21.17
CA ILE A 230 -39.20 42.09 -21.13
C ILE A 230 -38.87 41.67 -19.70
N TYR A 231 -39.25 40.45 -19.35
CA TYR A 231 -38.84 39.74 -18.15
C TYR A 231 -37.95 38.56 -18.51
N ALA A 232 -36.80 38.50 -17.86
CA ALA A 232 -35.76 37.53 -18.13
C ALA A 232 -35.25 36.93 -16.81
N PRO A 233 -35.87 35.85 -16.31
CA PRO A 233 -35.42 35.15 -15.12
C PRO A 233 -34.24 34.24 -15.44
N ILE A 234 -33.21 34.29 -14.60
CA ILE A 234 -32.06 33.38 -14.63
C ILE A 234 -32.33 32.26 -13.64
N VAL A 235 -32.45 31.02 -14.14
CA VAL A 235 -32.82 29.84 -13.34
C VAL A 235 -31.65 28.86 -13.27
N GLY A 236 -31.29 28.43 -12.04
CA GLY A 236 -30.34 27.35 -11.81
C GLY A 236 -28.91 27.82 -11.51
N HIS A 237 -27.94 26.94 -11.79
CA HIS A 237 -26.51 27.27 -11.68
C HIS A 237 -26.08 28.04 -12.93
N LEU A 238 -25.35 29.14 -12.71
CA LEU A 238 -24.67 29.89 -13.77
C LEU A 238 -23.48 29.05 -14.27
N ASP A 239 -23.71 28.08 -15.17
CA ASP A 239 -22.63 27.42 -15.93
C ASP A 239 -22.33 28.18 -17.22
N ASP A 240 -21.06 28.12 -17.67
CA ASP A 240 -20.51 28.87 -18.80
C ASP A 240 -21.35 28.75 -20.08
N GLN A 241 -21.84 27.55 -20.42
CA GLN A 241 -22.53 27.29 -21.67
C GLN A 241 -23.98 27.81 -21.66
N ARG A 242 -24.62 27.80 -20.49
CA ARG A 242 -26.02 28.23 -20.34
C ARG A 242 -26.16 29.75 -20.33
N ILE A 243 -25.18 30.47 -19.78
CA ILE A 243 -25.24 31.94 -19.68
C ILE A 243 -25.04 32.58 -21.05
N ASP A 244 -24.13 32.06 -21.88
CA ASP A 244 -23.94 32.60 -23.22
C ASP A 244 -25.19 32.38 -24.09
N THR A 245 -25.79 31.20 -24.01
CA THR A 245 -27.07 30.91 -24.68
C THR A 245 -28.19 31.84 -24.21
N PHE A 246 -28.29 32.09 -22.89
CA PHE A 246 -29.23 33.06 -22.31
C PHE A 246 -28.99 34.47 -22.83
N ARG A 247 -27.74 34.93 -22.83
CA ARG A 247 -27.34 36.27 -23.25
C ARG A 247 -27.68 36.50 -24.72
N GLU A 248 -27.38 35.54 -25.59
CA GLU A 248 -27.74 35.62 -27.01
C GLU A 248 -29.25 35.68 -27.22
N ALA A 249 -30.02 34.83 -26.52
CA ALA A 249 -31.47 34.84 -26.58
C ALA A 249 -32.07 36.16 -26.08
N LEU A 250 -31.54 36.72 -24.97
CA LEU A 250 -31.97 37.98 -24.40
C LEU A 250 -31.70 39.15 -25.35
N LEU A 251 -30.47 39.27 -25.88
CA LEU A 251 -30.11 40.34 -26.81
C LEU A 251 -30.96 40.28 -28.08
N LYS A 252 -31.21 39.07 -28.61
CA LYS A 252 -32.09 38.86 -29.75
C LYS A 252 -33.51 39.35 -29.45
N ARG A 253 -34.11 38.93 -28.32
CA ARG A 253 -35.46 39.34 -27.94
C ARG A 253 -35.58 40.85 -27.69
N VAL A 254 -34.62 41.44 -26.98
CA VAL A 254 -34.55 42.90 -26.75
C VAL A 254 -34.55 43.67 -28.07
N HIS A 255 -33.77 43.19 -29.05
CA HIS A 255 -33.69 43.81 -30.36
C HIS A 255 -34.98 43.64 -31.17
N GLU A 256 -35.50 42.42 -31.27
CA GLU A 256 -36.71 42.10 -32.05
C GLU A 256 -37.95 42.82 -31.53
N GLN A 257 -38.13 42.88 -30.20
CA GLN A 257 -39.28 43.50 -29.55
C GLN A 257 -39.10 45.00 -29.29
N ARG A 258 -37.94 45.59 -29.64
CA ARG A 258 -37.59 46.98 -29.33
C ARG A 258 -37.87 47.34 -27.86
N ALA A 259 -37.45 46.46 -26.96
CA ALA A 259 -37.78 46.59 -25.55
C ALA A 259 -37.24 47.90 -24.98
N ARG A 260 -38.15 48.69 -24.40
CA ARG A 260 -37.84 49.89 -23.63
C ARG A 260 -37.16 49.53 -22.32
N ALA A 261 -37.58 48.43 -21.69
CA ALA A 261 -36.99 47.95 -20.44
C ALA A 261 -36.88 46.43 -20.35
N VAL A 262 -35.90 45.97 -19.57
CA VAL A 262 -35.68 44.57 -19.20
C VAL A 262 -35.65 44.46 -17.68
N VAL A 263 -36.48 43.58 -17.13
CA VAL A 263 -36.42 43.12 -15.75
C VAL A 263 -35.63 41.81 -15.72
N LEU A 264 -34.45 41.86 -15.12
CA LEU A 264 -33.52 40.73 -15.05
C LEU A 264 -33.61 40.15 -13.63
N ASP A 265 -34.17 38.95 -13.50
CA ASP A 265 -34.44 38.34 -12.20
C ASP A 265 -33.42 37.27 -11.85
N VAL A 266 -32.69 37.47 -10.75
CA VAL A 266 -31.65 36.56 -10.25
C VAL A 266 -32.08 35.79 -8.99
N THR A 267 -33.38 35.81 -8.64
CA THR A 267 -33.90 35.17 -7.41
C THR A 267 -33.56 33.68 -7.31
N SER A 268 -33.49 32.96 -8.43
CA SER A 268 -33.28 31.50 -8.47
C SER A 268 -31.81 31.08 -8.61
N ILE A 269 -30.86 32.00 -8.47
CA ILE A 269 -29.42 31.71 -8.52
C ILE A 269 -28.94 31.28 -7.13
N ALA A 270 -28.62 29.99 -6.98
CA ALA A 270 -28.17 29.42 -5.70
C ALA A 270 -26.68 29.71 -5.42
N HIS A 271 -25.85 29.69 -6.47
CA HIS A 271 -24.41 29.90 -6.39
C HIS A 271 -23.94 30.70 -7.60
N ILE A 272 -23.19 31.78 -7.36
CA ILE A 272 -22.47 32.52 -8.40
C ILE A 272 -20.99 32.53 -8.07
N ASP A 273 -20.15 32.33 -9.07
CA ASP A 273 -18.70 32.48 -8.96
C ASP A 273 -18.26 33.81 -9.61
N THR A 274 -16.95 34.07 -9.58
CA THR A 274 -16.39 35.31 -10.15
C THR A 274 -16.65 35.42 -11.65
N TYR A 275 -16.64 34.31 -12.38
CA TYR A 275 -16.88 34.28 -13.83
C TYR A 275 -18.34 34.65 -14.15
N GLY A 276 -19.31 34.02 -13.48
CA GLY A 276 -20.72 34.30 -13.63
C GLY A 276 -21.09 35.75 -13.29
N CYS A 277 -20.44 36.34 -12.28
CA CYS A 277 -20.65 37.77 -11.96
C CYS A 277 -20.15 38.69 -13.09
N GLY A 278 -19.01 38.36 -13.71
CA GLY A 278 -18.45 39.08 -14.86
C GLY A 278 -19.41 39.02 -16.06
N LEU A 279 -19.92 37.84 -16.36
CA LEU A 279 -20.81 37.62 -17.50
C LEU A 279 -22.19 38.28 -17.30
N LEU A 280 -22.71 38.29 -16.07
CA LEU A 280 -23.90 39.07 -15.71
C LEU A 280 -23.69 40.57 -15.93
N THR A 281 -22.54 41.10 -15.48
CA THR A 281 -22.18 42.51 -15.65
C THR A 281 -22.09 42.88 -17.13
N GLN A 282 -21.44 42.04 -17.94
CA GLN A 282 -21.32 42.23 -19.38
C GLN A 282 -22.69 42.17 -20.08
N THR A 283 -23.58 41.28 -19.64
CA THR A 283 -24.96 41.20 -20.16
C THR A 283 -25.72 42.50 -19.90
N ILE A 284 -25.68 43.02 -18.67
CA ILE A 284 -26.31 44.30 -18.30
C ILE A 284 -25.78 45.45 -19.15
N GLN A 285 -24.46 45.52 -19.34
CA GLN A 285 -23.83 46.56 -20.17
C GLN A 285 -24.25 46.44 -21.65
N THR A 286 -24.24 45.23 -22.20
CA THR A 286 -24.63 45.00 -23.61
C THR A 286 -26.09 45.38 -23.86
N VAL A 287 -27.00 45.03 -22.95
CA VAL A 287 -28.42 45.42 -23.06
C VAL A 287 -28.60 46.94 -22.96
N LYS A 288 -27.85 47.61 -22.07
CA LYS A 288 -27.86 49.08 -21.99
C LYS A 288 -27.36 49.74 -23.28
N LEU A 289 -26.37 49.16 -23.95
CA LEU A 289 -25.88 49.65 -25.25
C LEU A 289 -26.93 49.55 -26.38
N LEU A 290 -27.94 48.69 -26.23
CA LEU A 290 -29.10 48.64 -27.13
C LEU A 290 -30.14 49.74 -26.85
N GLY A 291 -29.89 50.63 -25.88
CA GLY A 291 -30.80 51.71 -25.50
C GLY A 291 -31.92 51.27 -24.56
N THR A 292 -31.82 50.08 -23.98
CA THR A 292 -32.85 49.49 -23.11
C THR A 292 -32.53 49.73 -21.63
N GLN A 293 -33.54 50.16 -20.86
CA GLN A 293 -33.41 50.32 -19.42
C GLN A 293 -33.36 48.96 -18.73
N VAL A 294 -32.34 48.70 -17.92
CA VAL A 294 -32.23 47.43 -17.16
C VAL A 294 -32.59 47.66 -15.70
N VAL A 295 -33.46 46.80 -15.16
CA VAL A 295 -33.76 46.71 -13.73
C VAL A 295 -33.37 45.31 -13.25
N LEU A 296 -32.44 45.23 -12.31
CA LEU A 296 -32.02 43.97 -11.70
C LEU A 296 -32.88 43.69 -10.45
N CYS A 297 -33.44 42.51 -10.30
CA CYS A 297 -34.22 42.14 -9.12
C CYS A 297 -33.84 40.77 -8.55
N GLY A 298 -34.23 40.51 -7.30
CA GLY A 298 -34.01 39.20 -6.68
C GLY A 298 -32.63 38.99 -6.07
N ILE A 299 -31.86 40.06 -5.83
CA ILE A 299 -30.53 39.95 -5.20
C ILE A 299 -30.71 39.56 -3.73
N SER A 300 -30.20 38.38 -3.35
CA SER A 300 -30.18 37.91 -1.97
C SER A 300 -29.06 38.59 -1.16
N ALA A 301 -29.14 38.53 0.18
CA ALA A 301 -28.12 39.10 1.05
C ALA A 301 -26.73 38.45 0.84
N SER A 302 -26.68 37.14 0.60
CA SER A 302 -25.45 36.42 0.27
C SER A 302 -24.86 36.87 -1.07
N MET A 303 -25.71 37.04 -2.09
CA MET A 303 -25.31 37.54 -3.39
C MET A 303 -24.74 38.96 -3.30
N ALA A 304 -25.40 39.84 -2.55
CA ALA A 304 -24.93 41.21 -2.34
C ALA A 304 -23.52 41.25 -1.70
N MET A 305 -23.27 40.41 -0.68
CA MET A 305 -21.94 40.30 -0.07
C MET A 305 -20.87 39.76 -1.04
N ILE A 306 -21.23 38.81 -1.91
CA ILE A 306 -20.31 38.27 -2.91
C ILE A 306 -19.93 39.37 -3.92
N LEU A 307 -20.92 40.09 -4.45
CA LEU A 307 -20.70 41.16 -5.43
C LEU A 307 -19.84 42.28 -4.86
N THR A 308 -20.06 42.68 -3.60
CA THR A 308 -19.25 43.72 -2.95
C THR A 308 -17.83 43.23 -2.66
N ASN A 309 -17.66 41.98 -2.20
CA ASN A 309 -16.33 41.41 -1.94
C ASN A 309 -15.50 41.25 -3.22
N LEU A 310 -16.16 40.99 -4.36
CA LEU A 310 -15.52 40.92 -5.68
C LEU A 310 -15.26 42.30 -6.30
N GLY A 311 -15.67 43.39 -5.65
CA GLY A 311 -15.50 44.76 -6.16
C GLY A 311 -16.35 45.07 -7.39
N ILE A 312 -17.45 44.33 -7.61
CA ILE A 312 -18.29 44.47 -8.78
C ILE A 312 -19.29 45.61 -8.58
N SER A 313 -19.29 46.55 -9.51
CA SER A 313 -20.25 47.66 -9.58
C SER A 313 -20.90 47.68 -10.95
N PHE A 314 -22.23 47.79 -10.98
CA PHE A 314 -23.01 47.81 -12.22
C PHE A 314 -23.23 49.23 -12.80
N GLY A 315 -22.51 50.22 -12.26
CA GLY A 315 -22.63 51.65 -12.61
C GLY A 315 -23.80 52.35 -11.90
N GLU A 316 -23.71 53.68 -11.76
CA GLU A 316 -24.70 54.50 -11.03
C GLU A 316 -26.10 54.46 -11.64
N ASP A 317 -26.21 54.16 -12.94
CA ASP A 317 -27.48 54.14 -13.67
C ASP A 317 -28.23 52.80 -13.62
N LEU A 318 -27.73 51.77 -12.92
CA LEU A 318 -28.49 50.51 -12.75
C LEU A 318 -29.52 50.66 -11.62
N ARG A 319 -30.79 50.37 -11.95
CA ARG A 319 -31.86 50.29 -10.95
C ARG A 319 -31.94 48.88 -10.39
N VAL A 320 -32.05 48.76 -9.07
CA VAL A 320 -32.20 47.48 -8.38
C VAL A 320 -33.52 47.46 -7.64
N ALA A 321 -34.28 46.38 -7.79
CA ALA A 321 -35.57 46.17 -7.14
C ALA A 321 -35.54 44.90 -6.27
N ARG A 322 -36.41 44.84 -5.26
CA ARG A 322 -36.50 43.66 -4.38
C ARG A 322 -37.17 42.47 -5.09
N SER A 323 -38.13 42.72 -5.95
CA SER A 323 -38.93 41.72 -6.65
C SER A 323 -39.25 42.18 -8.07
N PRO A 324 -39.66 41.26 -8.98
CA PRO A 324 -40.15 41.64 -10.31
C PRO A 324 -41.30 42.64 -10.26
N SER A 325 -42.23 42.48 -9.31
CA SER A 325 -43.35 43.41 -9.11
C SER A 325 -42.89 44.83 -8.74
N ASP A 326 -41.86 44.94 -7.90
CA ASP A 326 -41.26 46.24 -7.56
C ASP A 326 -40.52 46.86 -8.76
N ALA A 327 -39.85 46.03 -9.56
CA ALA A 327 -39.21 46.47 -10.81
C ALA A 327 -40.23 47.07 -11.79
N MET A 328 -41.38 46.42 -11.95
CA MET A 328 -42.47 46.92 -12.81
C MET A 328 -43.03 48.25 -12.31
N ARG A 329 -43.18 48.44 -10.99
CA ARG A 329 -43.58 49.72 -10.40
C ARG A 329 -42.56 50.84 -10.67
N MET A 330 -41.26 50.53 -10.58
CA MET A 330 -40.19 51.50 -10.91
C MET A 330 -40.18 51.94 -12.39
N LEU A 331 -40.67 51.06 -13.27
CA LEU A 331 -40.82 51.32 -14.71
C LEU A 331 -42.13 52.03 -15.07
N GLY A 332 -42.96 52.39 -14.09
CA GLY A 332 -44.23 53.10 -14.32
C GLY A 332 -45.32 52.24 -14.97
N VAL A 333 -45.21 50.91 -14.87
CA VAL A 333 -46.25 50.00 -15.36
C VAL A 333 -47.32 49.82 -14.28
N GLY A 334 -48.55 50.27 -14.56
CA GLY A 334 -49.66 50.23 -13.60
C GLY A 334 -50.22 48.82 -13.37
N GLU A 335 -50.76 48.56 -12.17
CA GLU A 335 -51.30 47.24 -11.74
C GLU A 335 -52.36 46.62 -12.68
N LYS A 336 -53.03 47.42 -13.53
CA LYS A 336 -54.00 46.92 -14.52
C LYS A 336 -53.38 46.20 -15.73
N GLN A 337 -52.11 46.47 -16.05
CA GLN A 337 -51.42 45.81 -17.17
C GLN A 337 -50.83 44.43 -16.79
N LEU A 338 -50.64 44.19 -15.47
CA LEU A 338 -50.03 42.98 -14.91
C LEU A 338 -50.96 41.73 -14.90
N MET A 339 -52.23 41.88 -15.27
CA MET A 339 -53.27 40.84 -15.17
C MET A 339 -53.70 40.27 -16.55
N LEU A 340 -53.06 40.65 -17.66
CA LEU A 340 -53.47 40.28 -19.02
C LEU A 340 -52.36 39.58 -19.85
N GLY A 341 -51.30 39.09 -19.21
CA GLY A 341 -50.23 38.30 -19.84
C GLY A 341 -50.26 36.85 -19.40
#